data_AF-A0AAP4UFU9-F1
#
_entry.id   AF-A0AAP4UFU9-F1
#
_cell.length_a   1.000
_cell.length_b   1.000
_cell.length_c   1.000
_cell.angle_alpha   90.00
_cell.angle_beta   90.00
_cell.angle_gamma   90.00
#
_symmetry.space_group_name_H-M   'P 1'
#
loop_
_entity.id
_entity.type
_entity.pdbx_description
1 polymer ?
#
loop_
_entity_poly.entity_id
_entity_poly.type
_entity_poly.pdbx_seq_one_letter_code
_entity_poly.pdbx_strand_id
1 'polypeptide(L)'
;MDLTSVLVLTTYFSCFVPPSYVLLKRVGVTAQLLRRAIMFGFTLAFLQVLLPLGLLFVSYDYGPYLGIPFSLIFSYLYVRHVVRLKWFQNVLVILLLPVIAGLISTPFMYAFYFIQHS
;
A
#
# COMPACT_ATOMS: atom_id res chain seq x y z
N MET A 1 -7.52 -7.69 -18.34
CA MET A 1 -7.23 -7.95 -16.91
C MET A 1 -8.18 -9.04 -16.48
N ASP A 2 -7.65 -10.16 -16.03
CA ASP A 2 -8.48 -11.30 -15.65
C ASP A 2 -9.16 -11.01 -14.30
N LEU A 3 -10.35 -11.58 -14.08
CA LEU A 3 -11.11 -11.41 -12.83
C LEU A 3 -10.25 -11.75 -11.61
N THR A 4 -9.38 -12.76 -11.74
CA THR A 4 -8.40 -13.19 -10.74
C THR A 4 -7.37 -12.10 -10.42
N SER A 5 -6.84 -11.40 -11.42
CA SER A 5 -5.91 -10.27 -11.21
C SER A 5 -6.57 -9.13 -10.45
N VAL A 6 -7.83 -8.82 -10.77
CA VAL A 6 -8.58 -7.77 -10.06
C VAL A 6 -8.80 -8.16 -8.60
N LEU A 7 -9.18 -9.42 -8.34
CA LEU A 7 -9.43 -9.95 -6.99
C LEU A 7 -8.15 -9.99 -6.14
N VAL A 8 -7.03 -10.37 -6.75
CA VAL A 8 -5.69 -10.33 -6.16
C VAL A 8 -5.32 -8.89 -5.76
N LEU A 9 -5.51 -7.94 -6.69
CA LEU A 9 -5.20 -6.54 -6.45
C LEU A 9 -6.07 -5.97 -5.32
N THR A 10 -7.38 -6.21 -5.35
CA THR A 10 -8.31 -5.70 -4.33
C THR A 10 -8.02 -6.29 -2.96
N THR A 11 -7.72 -7.60 -2.88
CA THR A 11 -7.33 -8.25 -1.63
C THR A 11 -6.05 -7.63 -1.05
N TYR A 12 -5.05 -7.41 -1.90
CA TYR A 12 -3.81 -6.75 -1.50
C TYR A 12 -4.09 -5.32 -0.98
N PHE A 13 -4.86 -4.52 -1.70
CA PHE A 13 -5.22 -3.16 -1.27
C PHE A 13 -6.02 -3.14 0.04
N SER A 14 -6.96 -4.06 0.23
CA SER A 14 -7.72 -4.18 1.49
C SER A 14 -6.80 -4.51 2.68
N CYS A 15 -5.72 -5.27 2.45
CA CYS A 15 -4.75 -5.61 3.48
C CYS A 15 -3.86 -4.43 3.92
N PHE A 16 -3.92 -3.27 3.25
CA PHE A 16 -3.30 -2.04 3.76
C PHE A 16 -4.07 -1.42 4.93
N VAL A 17 -5.38 -1.69 5.05
CA VAL A 17 -6.23 -1.05 6.06
C VAL A 17 -5.85 -1.45 7.49
N PRO A 18 -5.64 -2.75 7.83
CA PRO A 18 -5.26 -3.16 9.17
C PRO A 18 -3.95 -2.54 9.69
N PRO A 19 -2.81 -2.60 8.96
CA PRO A 19 -1.57 -2.00 9.44
C PRO A 19 -1.66 -0.46 9.51
N SER A 20 -2.40 0.17 8.58
CA SER A 20 -2.68 1.61 8.62
C SER A 20 -3.47 2.04 9.85
N TYR A 21 -4.47 1.23 10.23
CA TYR A 21 -5.27 1.47 11.44
C TYR A 21 -4.41 1.40 12.70
N VAL A 22 -3.57 0.35 12.81
CA VAL A 22 -2.65 0.18 13.95
C VAL A 22 -1.67 1.34 14.04
N LEU A 23 -1.10 1.77 12.90
CA LEU A 23 -0.21 2.91 12.83
C LEU A 23 -0.88 4.19 13.36
N LEU A 24 -2.00 4.57 12.78
CA LEU A 24 -2.70 5.80 13.13
C LEU A 24 -3.18 5.79 14.59
N LYS A 25 -3.61 4.63 15.09
CA LYS A 25 -3.97 4.46 16.51
C LYS A 25 -2.78 4.73 17.42
N ARG A 26 -1.59 4.23 17.09
CA ARG A 26 -0.36 4.46 17.87
C ARG A 26 0.08 5.92 17.86
N VAL A 27 -0.27 6.66 16.82
CA VAL A 27 0.03 8.10 16.69
C VAL A 27 -1.01 8.98 17.41
N GLY A 28 -2.01 8.38 18.06
CA GLY A 28 -3.01 9.10 18.83
C GLY A 28 -4.17 9.65 17.99
N VAL A 29 -4.34 9.18 16.75
CA VAL A 29 -5.51 9.50 15.95
C VAL A 29 -6.70 8.68 16.46
N THR A 30 -7.64 9.32 17.16
CA THR A 30 -8.81 8.63 17.75
C THR A 30 -10.10 8.92 16.98
N ALA A 31 -10.33 10.17 16.57
CA ALA A 31 -11.50 10.55 15.81
C ALA A 31 -11.44 10.03 14.36
N GLN A 32 -12.52 9.39 13.90
CA GLN A 32 -12.66 8.86 12.54
C GLN A 32 -11.51 7.93 12.11
N LEU A 33 -10.91 7.21 13.07
CA LEU A 33 -9.71 6.39 12.87
C LEU A 33 -9.87 5.38 11.71
N LEU A 34 -11.00 4.68 11.63
CA LEU A 34 -11.25 3.70 10.56
C LEU A 34 -11.27 4.37 9.18
N ARG A 35 -12.01 5.47 9.03
CA ARG A 35 -12.08 6.21 7.76
C ARG A 35 -10.71 6.76 7.36
N ARG A 36 -9.96 7.31 8.31
CA ARG A 36 -8.59 7.82 8.07
C ARG A 36 -7.63 6.69 7.72
N ALA A 37 -7.74 5.53 8.36
CA ALA A 37 -6.93 4.35 8.06
C ALA A 37 -7.21 3.80 6.66
N ILE A 38 -8.48 3.76 6.25
CA ILE A 38 -8.88 3.37 4.90
C ILE A 38 -8.26 4.35 3.89
N MET A 39 -8.51 5.66 4.05
CA MET A 39 -7.96 6.66 3.13
C MET A 39 -6.42 6.61 3.09
N PHE A 40 -5.76 6.52 4.24
CA PHE A 40 -4.31 6.45 4.33
C PHE A 40 -3.73 5.22 3.66
N GLY A 41 -4.26 4.03 3.96
CA GLY A 41 -3.80 2.78 3.39
C GLY A 41 -3.98 2.74 1.88
N PHE A 42 -5.15 3.15 1.39
CA PHE A 42 -5.42 3.20 -0.06
C PHE A 42 -4.54 4.22 -0.77
N THR A 43 -4.35 5.42 -0.23
CA THR A 43 -3.47 6.43 -0.85
C THR A 43 -2.02 5.95 -0.90
N LEU A 44 -1.52 5.34 0.18
CA LEU A 44 -0.16 4.79 0.20
C LEU A 44 0.01 3.68 -0.83
N ALA A 45 -0.95 2.74 -0.87
CA ALA A 45 -0.90 1.65 -1.82
C ALA A 45 -1.03 2.14 -3.27
N PHE A 46 -1.87 3.15 -3.53
CA PHE A 46 -1.97 3.81 -4.83
C PHE A 46 -0.62 4.41 -5.25
N LEU A 47 0.02 5.16 -4.36
CA LEU A 47 1.34 5.76 -4.62
C LEU A 47 2.40 4.70 -4.90
N GLN A 48 2.35 3.56 -4.22
CA GLN A 48 3.35 2.51 -4.38
C GLN A 48 3.14 1.57 -5.56
N VAL A 49 1.90 1.36 -5.98
CA VAL A 49 1.58 0.36 -7.02
C VAL A 49 1.13 1.04 -8.31
N LEU A 50 0.21 1.99 -8.22
CA LEU A 50 -0.43 2.60 -9.37
C LEU A 50 0.47 3.62 -10.06
N LEU A 51 1.28 4.36 -9.29
CA LEU A 51 2.21 5.33 -9.86
C LEU A 51 3.34 4.66 -10.68
N PRO A 52 4.02 3.60 -10.20
CA PRO A 52 4.97 2.86 -11.04
C PRO A 52 4.32 2.22 -12.26
N LEU A 53 3.12 1.66 -12.12
CA LEU A 53 2.37 1.09 -13.25
C LEU A 53 2.06 2.14 -14.31
N GLY A 54 1.57 3.32 -13.91
CA GLY A 54 1.28 4.43 -14.81
C GLY A 54 2.52 4.88 -15.59
N LEU A 55 3.68 4.95 -14.94
CA LEU A 55 4.93 5.30 -15.60
C LEU A 55 5.44 4.21 -16.54
N LEU A 56 5.18 2.93 -16.22
CA LEU A 56 5.47 1.80 -17.10
C LEU A 56 4.65 1.88 -18.39
N PHE A 57 3.39 2.31 -18.33
CA PHE A 57 2.56 2.54 -19.52
C PHE A 57 3.04 3.72 -20.38
N VAL A 58 3.62 4.75 -19.77
CA VAL A 58 4.11 5.96 -20.48
C VAL A 58 5.48 5.72 -21.11
N SER A 59 6.36 4.95 -20.44
CA SER A 59 7.69 4.62 -20.94
C SER A 59 8.06 3.21 -20.51
N TYR A 60 8.10 2.27 -21.44
CA TYR A 60 8.38 0.87 -21.12
C TYR A 60 9.81 0.68 -20.59
N ASP A 61 10.79 1.35 -21.22
CA ASP A 61 12.21 1.19 -20.89
C ASP A 61 12.63 1.95 -19.62
N TYR A 62 12.07 3.14 -19.37
CA TYR A 62 12.46 4.00 -18.24
C TYR A 62 11.41 4.10 -17.13
N GLY A 63 10.17 3.68 -17.40
CA GLY A 63 9.03 3.77 -16.49
C GLY A 63 9.25 3.09 -15.14
N PRO A 64 9.79 1.85 -15.09
CA PRO A 64 10.10 1.21 -13.81
C PRO A 64 11.20 1.94 -13.03
N TYR A 65 12.26 2.37 -13.71
CA TYR A 65 13.41 3.03 -13.09
C TYR A 65 13.08 4.40 -12.50
N LEU A 66 12.11 5.11 -13.08
CA LEU A 66 11.61 6.37 -12.54
C LEU A 66 10.44 6.15 -11.57
N GLY A 67 9.60 5.15 -11.83
CA GLY A 67 8.40 4.88 -11.04
C GLY A 67 8.68 4.49 -9.60
N ILE A 68 9.69 3.65 -9.36
CA ILE A 68 10.07 3.20 -8.03
C ILE A 68 10.60 4.37 -7.15
N PRO A 69 11.57 5.20 -7.60
CA PRO A 69 12.02 6.31 -6.76
C PRO A 69 10.93 7.36 -6.56
N PHE A 70 10.12 7.68 -7.58
CA PHE A 70 9.01 8.62 -7.41
C PHE A 70 7.95 8.08 -6.44
N SER A 71 7.60 6.80 -6.49
CA SER A 71 6.62 6.21 -5.56
C SER A 71 7.10 6.29 -4.12
N LEU A 72 8.38 6.02 -3.87
CA LEU A 72 9.00 6.14 -2.55
C LEU A 72 9.02 7.60 -2.06
N ILE A 73 9.41 8.55 -2.92
CA ILE A 73 9.48 9.97 -2.59
C ILE A 73 8.09 10.52 -2.26
N PHE A 74 7.09 10.28 -3.11
CA PHE A 74 5.73 10.77 -2.87
C PHE A 74 5.09 10.09 -1.66
N SER A 75 5.33 8.79 -1.45
CA SER A 75 4.91 8.10 -0.22
C SER A 75 5.53 8.74 1.01
N TYR A 76 6.81 9.12 0.95
CA TYR A 76 7.50 9.80 2.04
C TYR A 76 6.87 11.15 2.35
N LEU A 77 6.65 11.98 1.34
CA LEU A 77 6.01 13.27 1.50
C LEU A 77 4.60 13.13 2.09
N TYR A 78 3.82 12.15 1.61
CA TYR A 78 2.48 11.87 2.10
C TYR A 78 2.48 11.47 3.58
N VAL A 79 3.27 10.44 3.96
CA VAL A 79 3.35 9.96 5.35
C VAL A 79 3.85 11.06 6.28
N ARG A 80 4.85 11.83 5.85
CA ARG A 80 5.37 12.97 6.62
C ARG A 80 4.29 14.01 6.86
N HIS A 81 3.46 14.31 5.85
CA HIS A 81 2.40 15.32 5.96
C HIS A 81 1.26 14.86 6.88
N VAL A 82 0.85 13.60 6.76
CA VAL A 82 -0.30 13.05 7.51
C VAL A 82 0.04 12.72 8.96
N VAL A 83 1.18 12.07 9.18
CA VAL A 83 1.52 11.44 10.48
C VAL A 83 2.54 12.26 11.28
N ARG A 84 3.23 13.22 10.64
CA ARG A 84 4.24 14.11 11.25
C ARG A 84 5.27 13.37 12.14
N LEU A 85 5.72 12.19 11.71
CA LEU A 85 6.73 11.42 12.46
C LEU A 85 8.15 11.91 12.17
N LYS A 86 9.11 11.42 12.98
CA LYS A 86 10.55 11.59 12.72
C LYS A 86 10.92 10.94 11.38
N TRP A 87 11.95 11.46 10.73
CA TRP A 87 12.36 11.03 9.38
C TRP A 87 12.55 9.51 9.27
N PHE A 88 13.24 8.87 10.22
CA PHE A 88 13.48 7.43 10.23
C PHE A 88 12.20 6.61 10.40
N GLN A 89 11.22 7.12 11.16
CA GLN A 89 9.93 6.45 11.33
C GLN A 89 9.12 6.53 10.05
N ASN A 90 9.14 7.65 9.33
CA ASN A 90 8.47 7.75 8.02
C ASN A 90 9.03 6.73 7.02
N VAL A 91 10.36 6.63 6.93
CA VAL A 91 11.01 5.63 6.06
C VAL A 91 10.58 4.22 6.44
N LEU A 92 10.56 3.92 7.74
CA LEU A 92 10.15 2.62 8.26
C LEU A 92 8.68 2.31 7.96
N VAL A 93 7.78 3.30 8.00
CA VAL A 93 6.38 3.13 7.59
C VAL A 93 6.26 2.80 6.10
N ILE A 94 6.97 3.53 5.25
CA ILE A 94 6.90 3.35 3.79
C ILE A 94 7.41 1.96 3.38
N LEU A 95 8.42 1.44 4.10
CA LEU A 95 9.00 0.13 3.83
C LEU A 95 8.22 -1.01 4.49
N LEU A 96 7.81 -0.87 5.76
CA LEU A 96 7.17 -1.97 6.49
C LEU A 96 5.69 -2.13 6.18
N LEU A 97 4.96 -1.04 5.97
CA LEU A 97 3.51 -1.11 5.78
C LEU A 97 3.11 -1.95 4.55
N PRO A 98 3.79 -1.83 3.39
CA PRO A 98 3.55 -2.69 2.23
C PRO A 98 3.98 -4.14 2.46
N VAL A 99 5.10 -4.35 3.16
CA VAL A 99 5.58 -5.71 3.51
C VAL A 99 4.56 -6.41 4.41
N ILE A 100 4.06 -5.72 5.43
CA ILE A 100 3.03 -6.25 6.33
C ILE A 100 1.73 -6.50 5.54
N ALA A 101 1.31 -5.58 4.68
CA ALA A 101 0.13 -5.78 3.84
C ALA A 101 0.27 -7.00 2.92
N GLY A 102 1.45 -7.21 2.32
CA GLY A 102 1.75 -8.38 1.49
C GLY A 102 1.81 -9.69 2.26
N LEU A 103 2.36 -9.67 3.49
CA LEU A 103 2.35 -10.84 4.38
C LEU A 103 0.94 -11.19 4.86
N ILE A 104 0.08 -10.20 5.03
CA ILE A 104 -1.33 -10.45 5.36
C ILE A 104 -2.07 -10.97 4.13
N SER A 105 -1.84 -10.40 2.94
CA SER A 105 -2.60 -10.77 1.74
C SER A 105 -2.25 -12.18 1.23
N THR A 106 -0.98 -12.60 1.35
CA THR A 106 -0.50 -13.90 0.84
C THR A 106 -1.33 -15.10 1.31
N PRO A 107 -1.62 -15.33 2.61
CA PRO A 107 -2.45 -16.45 3.03
C PRO A 107 -3.89 -16.38 2.50
N PHE A 108 -4.49 -15.18 2.40
CA PHE A 108 -5.82 -15.03 1.78
C PHE A 108 -5.82 -15.41 0.30
N MET A 109 -4.77 -15.00 -0.42
CA MET A 109 -4.61 -15.33 -1.84
C MET A 109 -4.40 -16.83 -2.04
N TYR A 110 -3.60 -17.47 -1.19
CA TYR A 110 -3.39 -18.93 -1.23
C TYR A 110 -4.68 -19.70 -0.92
N ALA A 111 -5.44 -19.26 0.09
CA ALA A 111 -6.72 -19.89 0.42
C ALA A 111 -7.71 -19.80 -0.75
N PHE A 112 -7.78 -18.63 -1.42
CA PHE A 112 -8.62 -18.44 -2.59
C PHE A 112 -8.19 -19.32 -3.77
N TYR A 113 -6.88 -19.42 -4.02
CA TYR A 113 -6.34 -20.28 -5.07
C TYR A 113 -6.71 -21.75 -4.86
N PHE A 114 -6.62 -22.23 -3.61
CA PHE A 114 -7.01 -23.60 -3.24
C PHE A 114 -8.49 -23.88 -3.50
N ILE A 115 -9.38 -22.98 -3.11
CA ILE A 115 -10.84 -23.11 -3.31
C ILE A 115 -11.19 -23.17 -4.81
N GLN A 116 -10.46 -22.43 -5.65
CA GLN A 116 -10.74 -22.36 -7.08
C GLN A 116 -10.25 -23.61 -7.84
N HIS A 117 -9.30 -24.37 -7.29
CA HIS A 117 -8.71 -25.56 -7.92
C HIS A 117 -9.07 -26.89 -7.22
N SER A 118 -9.94 -26.84 -6.22
CA SER A 118 -10.56 -27.99 -5.54
C SER A 118 -11.96 -28.27 -6.08
#